data_AF-A0A7S4DFT8-F1
#
_entry.id   AF-A0A7S4DFT8-F1
#
_cell.length_a   1.000
_cell.length_b   1.000
_cell.length_c   1.000
_cell.angle_alpha   90.00
_cell.angle_beta   90.00
_cell.angle_gamma   90.00
#
_symmetry.space_group_name_H-M   'P 1'
#
loop_
_entity.id
_entity.type
_entity.pdbx_description
1 polymer ?
#
loop_
_entity_poly.entity_id
_entity_poly.type
_entity_poly.pdbx_seq_one_letter_code
_entity_poly.pdbx_strand_id
1 'polypeptide(L)'
;ALAGAVVHAADLSGQCLARPLATAWGKRVGAEFARQAREEARAGLPVTRFMTGLDDQEKFFNLQYNFLANIVHPFWEVLGKLFPELSVLVENLEENIRYYQELEQAAKLEKKKQQQFSSKEEVTLINSLNSSAAASDDERENNN
;
A
#
# COMPACT_ATOMS: atom_id res chain seq x y z
N ALA A 1 -26.65 20.52 -12.25
CA ALA A 1 -26.45 19.13 -11.80
C ALA A 1 -25.44 18.39 -12.69
N LEU A 2 -25.75 18.13 -13.97
CA LEU A 2 -24.87 17.37 -14.87
C LEU A 2 -23.49 18.02 -15.10
N ALA A 3 -23.43 19.32 -15.40
CA ALA A 3 -22.14 20.02 -15.60
C ALA A 3 -21.21 19.91 -14.38
N GLY A 4 -21.77 19.97 -13.16
CA GLY A 4 -21.01 19.77 -11.92
C GLY A 4 -20.47 18.35 -11.80
N ALA A 5 -21.25 17.34 -12.19
CA ALA A 5 -20.77 15.95 -12.21
C ALA A 5 -19.64 15.75 -13.23
N VAL A 6 -19.73 16.36 -14.41
CA VAL A 6 -18.66 16.29 -15.42
C VAL A 6 -17.38 16.95 -14.93
N VAL A 7 -17.48 18.13 -14.31
CA VAL A 7 -16.32 18.82 -13.71
C VAL A 7 -15.70 17.98 -12.60
N HIS A 8 -16.52 17.36 -11.75
CA HIS A 8 -16.02 16.48 -10.69
C HIS A 8 -15.36 15.21 -11.25
N ALA A 9 -15.88 14.65 -12.35
CA ALA A 9 -15.23 13.55 -13.06
C ALA A 9 -13.83 13.95 -13.52
N ALA A 10 -13.72 15.12 -14.15
CA ALA A 10 -12.46 15.65 -14.64
C ALA A 10 -11.43 15.85 -13.51
N ASP A 11 -11.86 16.30 -12.33
CA ASP A 11 -11.00 16.44 -11.15
C ASP A 11 -10.42 15.09 -10.68
N LEU A 12 -11.19 14.01 -10.82
CA LEU A 12 -10.80 12.66 -10.40
C LEU A 12 -10.28 11.77 -11.56
N SER A 13 -10.13 12.31 -12.77
CA SER A 13 -9.91 11.50 -13.98
C SER A 13 -8.50 10.91 -14.09
N GLY A 14 -7.55 11.35 -13.26
CA GLY A 14 -6.15 10.93 -13.34
C GLY A 14 -5.96 9.41 -13.29
N GLN A 15 -6.85 8.70 -12.57
CA GLN A 15 -6.83 7.24 -12.43
C GLN A 15 -7.58 6.50 -13.55
N CYS A 16 -8.26 7.22 -14.44
CA CYS A 16 -8.91 6.68 -15.63
C CYS A 16 -8.00 6.77 -16.88
N LEU A 17 -6.81 7.36 -16.74
CA LEU A 17 -5.80 7.40 -17.79
C LEU A 17 -5.10 6.05 -17.92
N ALA A 18 -4.39 5.87 -19.03
CA ALA A 18 -3.53 4.71 -19.23
C ALA A 18 -2.55 4.53 -18.05
N ARG A 19 -2.32 3.28 -17.65
CA ARG A 19 -1.61 2.89 -16.43
C ARG A 19 -0.32 3.66 -16.13
N PRO A 20 0.60 3.94 -17.08
CA PRO A 20 1.81 4.69 -16.78
C PRO A 20 1.53 6.10 -16.23
N LEU A 21 0.49 6.77 -16.76
CA LEU A 21 0.08 8.10 -16.33
C LEU A 21 -0.67 8.04 -15.00
N ALA A 22 -1.63 7.11 -14.86
CA ALA A 22 -2.37 6.92 -13.61
C ALA A 22 -1.42 6.62 -12.43
N THR A 23 -0.44 5.76 -12.65
CA THR A 23 0.59 5.42 -11.65
C THR A 23 1.45 6.64 -11.31
N ALA A 24 1.84 7.46 -12.30
CA ALA A 24 2.62 8.66 -12.06
C ALA A 24 1.84 9.69 -11.22
N TRP A 25 0.55 9.87 -11.49
CA TRP A 25 -0.32 10.72 -10.68
C TRP A 25 -0.52 10.18 -9.27
N GLY A 26 -0.78 8.89 -9.11
CA GLY A 26 -0.93 8.25 -7.79
C GLY A 26 0.31 8.44 -6.91
N LYS A 27 1.51 8.30 -7.49
CA LYS A 27 2.78 8.56 -6.80
C LYS A 27 2.96 10.01 -6.40
N ARG A 28 2.59 10.97 -7.26
CA ARG A 28 2.69 12.41 -6.95
C ARG A 28 1.77 12.80 -5.79
N VAL A 29 0.52 12.36 -5.82
CA VAL A 29 -0.45 12.59 -4.73
C VAL A 29 0.00 11.92 -3.44
N GLY A 30 0.49 10.68 -3.50
CA GLY A 30 1.05 9.99 -2.32
C GLY A 30 2.25 10.72 -1.72
N ALA A 31 3.15 11.25 -2.55
CA ALA A 31 4.29 12.04 -2.09
C ALA A 31 3.84 13.35 -1.41
N GLU A 32 2.79 13.99 -1.92
CA GLU A 32 2.19 15.17 -1.33
C GLU A 32 1.54 14.86 0.03
N PHE A 33 0.76 13.78 0.14
CA PHE A 33 0.20 13.32 1.42
C PHE A 33 1.29 13.04 2.46
N ALA A 34 2.34 12.30 2.06
CA ALA A 34 3.45 12.01 2.96
C ALA A 34 4.16 13.29 3.42
N ARG A 35 4.28 14.30 2.54
CA ARG A 35 4.84 15.61 2.89
C ARG A 35 3.93 16.34 3.88
N GLN A 36 2.64 16.43 3.60
CA GLN A 36 1.67 17.07 4.49
C GLN A 36 1.70 16.44 5.89
N ALA A 37 1.65 15.11 5.98
CA ALA A 37 1.68 14.43 7.27
C ALA A 37 2.95 14.72 8.10
N ARG A 38 4.10 14.89 7.44
CA ARG A 38 5.35 15.30 8.11
C ARG A 38 5.29 16.73 8.62
N GLU A 39 4.74 17.65 7.83
CA GLU A 39 4.61 19.06 8.24
C GLU A 39 3.56 19.23 9.35
N GLU A 40 2.44 18.51 9.29
CA GLU A 40 1.44 18.44 10.36
C GLU A 40 2.10 18.00 11.68
N ALA A 41 2.89 16.93 11.65
CA ALA A 41 3.61 16.44 12.83
C ALA A 41 4.62 17.46 13.37
N ARG A 42 5.38 18.14 12.49
CA ARG A 42 6.34 19.19 12.89
C ARG A 42 5.68 20.40 13.52
N ALA A 43 4.50 20.78 13.02
CA ALA A 43 3.73 21.90 13.51
C ALA A 43 2.90 21.58 14.77
N GLY A 44 2.91 20.32 15.24
CA GLY A 44 2.06 19.88 16.36
C GLY A 44 0.57 19.84 16.03
N LEU A 45 0.22 19.72 14.74
CA LEU A 45 -1.15 19.62 14.26
C LEU A 45 -1.64 18.16 14.26
N PRO A 46 -2.97 17.93 14.30
CA PRO A 46 -3.53 16.60 14.10
C PRO A 46 -3.10 16.03 12.74
N VAL A 47 -2.48 14.84 12.76
CA VAL A 47 -1.97 14.19 11.54
C VAL A 47 -3.03 13.27 10.95
N THR A 48 -3.29 13.42 9.65
CA THR A 48 -4.26 12.56 8.95
C THR A 48 -3.73 11.14 8.77
N ARG A 49 -4.36 10.15 9.42
CA ARG A 49 -3.81 8.78 9.55
C ARG A 49 -3.53 8.05 8.23
N PHE A 50 -4.35 8.25 7.20
CA PHE A 50 -4.13 7.57 5.92
C PHE A 50 -2.96 8.16 5.12
N MET A 51 -2.51 9.37 5.46
CA MET A 51 -1.40 10.05 4.80
C MET A 51 -0.01 9.68 5.36
N THR A 52 0.04 8.97 6.49
CA THR A 52 1.30 8.54 7.13
C THR A 52 1.81 7.23 6.55
N GLY A 53 3.10 6.93 6.72
CA GLY A 53 3.67 5.60 6.42
C GLY A 53 3.51 5.17 4.96
N LEU A 54 3.47 6.11 4.01
CA LEU A 54 3.30 5.81 2.58
C LEU A 54 4.61 5.39 1.90
N ASP A 55 5.71 5.36 2.64
CA ASP A 55 6.94 4.64 2.31
C ASP A 55 6.75 3.11 2.34
N ASP A 56 5.77 2.65 3.12
CA ASP A 56 5.35 1.25 3.14
C ASP A 56 4.53 0.91 1.88
N GLN A 57 5.06 0.02 1.05
CA GLN A 57 4.46 -0.32 -0.25
C GLN A 57 3.05 -0.92 -0.12
N GLU A 58 2.83 -1.83 0.83
CA GLU A 58 1.51 -2.40 1.08
C GLU A 58 0.51 -1.28 1.40
N LYS A 59 0.85 -0.38 2.33
CA LYS A 59 -0.03 0.71 2.73
C LYS A 59 -0.31 1.66 1.56
N PHE A 60 0.70 1.99 0.76
CA PHE A 60 0.52 2.83 -0.42
C PHE A 60 -0.39 2.18 -1.46
N PHE A 61 -0.18 0.90 -1.80
CA PHE A 61 -1.01 0.19 -2.77
C PHE A 61 -2.44 -0.02 -2.27
N ASN A 62 -2.61 -0.32 -0.98
CA ASN A 62 -3.93 -0.39 -0.35
C ASN A 62 -4.66 0.96 -0.41
N LEU A 63 -3.97 2.08 -0.18
CA LEU A 63 -4.54 3.42 -0.30
C LEU A 63 -5.06 3.68 -1.73
N GLN A 64 -4.22 3.40 -2.74
CA GLN A 64 -4.60 3.59 -4.14
C GLN A 64 -5.78 2.68 -4.52
N TYR A 65 -5.68 1.38 -4.24
CA TYR A 65 -6.75 0.41 -4.52
C TYR A 65 -8.08 0.85 -3.93
N ASN A 66 -8.12 1.21 -2.63
CA ASN A 66 -9.35 1.61 -1.97
C ASN A 66 -9.92 2.91 -2.53
N PHE A 67 -9.08 3.88 -2.91
CA PHE A 67 -9.55 5.10 -3.54
C PHE A 67 -10.18 4.82 -4.90
N LEU A 68 -9.51 4.05 -5.76
CA LEU A 68 -10.03 3.73 -7.09
C LEU A 68 -11.31 2.89 -6.99
N ALA A 69 -11.29 1.81 -6.20
CA ALA A 69 -12.40 0.85 -6.13
C ALA A 69 -13.66 1.41 -5.45
N ASN A 70 -13.50 2.21 -4.40
CA ASN A 70 -14.63 2.65 -3.57
C ASN A 70 -15.11 4.07 -3.88
N ILE A 71 -14.27 4.92 -4.50
CA ILE A 71 -14.61 6.33 -4.77
C ILE A 71 -14.69 6.58 -6.28
N VAL A 72 -13.62 6.29 -7.02
CA VAL A 72 -13.54 6.65 -8.44
C VAL A 72 -14.43 5.75 -9.29
N HIS A 73 -14.39 4.43 -9.08
CA HIS A 73 -15.12 3.48 -9.90
C HIS A 73 -16.64 3.64 -9.84
N PRO A 74 -17.30 3.69 -8.67
CA PRO A 74 -18.75 3.86 -8.63
C PRO A 74 -19.23 5.13 -9.33
N PHE A 75 -18.41 6.19 -9.29
CA PHE A 75 -18.72 7.43 -9.98
C PHE A 75 -18.56 7.32 -11.51
N TRP A 76 -17.43 6.80 -11.97
CA TRP A 76 -17.12 6.66 -13.40
C TRP A 76 -17.94 5.58 -14.10
N GLU A 77 -18.34 4.51 -13.40
CA GLU A 77 -19.20 3.46 -13.95
C GLU A 77 -20.57 4.04 -14.35
N VAL A 78 -21.16 4.89 -13.51
CA VAL A 78 -22.43 5.57 -13.82
C VAL A 78 -22.23 6.54 -14.99
N LEU A 79 -21.13 7.28 -15.01
CA LEU A 79 -20.85 8.23 -16.08
C LEU A 79 -20.64 7.53 -17.43
N GLY A 80 -19.94 6.39 -17.47
CA GLY A 80 -19.75 5.58 -18.67
C GLY A 80 -21.05 4.98 -19.21
N LYS A 81 -22.02 4.66 -18.34
CA LYS A 81 -23.36 4.22 -18.76
C LYS A 81 -24.15 5.35 -19.44
N LEU A 82 -23.94 6.60 -19.03
CA LEU A 82 -24.60 7.77 -19.60
C LEU A 82 -23.93 8.26 -20.90
N PHE A 83 -22.62 8.10 -20.99
CA PHE A 83 -21.80 8.54 -22.13
C PHE A 83 -20.90 7.38 -22.57
N PRO A 84 -21.38 6.49 -23.45
CA PRO A 84 -20.64 5.32 -23.91
C PRO A 84 -19.28 5.64 -24.53
N GLU A 85 -19.10 6.86 -25.04
CA GLU A 85 -17.84 7.37 -25.58
C GLU A 85 -16.70 7.41 -24.53
N LEU A 86 -17.04 7.34 -23.24
CA LEU A 86 -16.09 7.29 -22.14
C LEU A 86 -15.66 5.86 -21.75
N SER A 87 -16.12 4.82 -22.46
CA SER A 87 -15.87 3.41 -22.08
C SER A 87 -14.39 3.11 -21.87
N VAL A 88 -13.52 3.64 -22.73
CA VAL A 88 -12.06 3.46 -22.62
C VAL A 88 -11.49 3.98 -21.28
N LEU A 89 -12.06 5.04 -20.72
CA LEU A 89 -11.64 5.59 -19.43
C LEU A 89 -12.10 4.70 -18.28
N VAL A 90 -13.27 4.07 -18.40
CA VAL A 90 -13.78 3.11 -17.42
C VAL A 90 -12.98 1.80 -17.48
N GLU A 91 -12.68 1.30 -18.68
CA GLU A 91 -11.84 0.12 -18.91
C GLU A 91 -10.43 0.32 -18.32
N ASN A 92 -9.79 1.46 -18.60
CA ASN A 92 -8.50 1.82 -18.00
C ASN A 92 -8.58 1.86 -16.47
N LEU A 93 -9.66 2.42 -15.90
CA LEU A 93 -9.84 2.49 -14.46
C LEU A 93 -9.94 1.10 -13.84
N GLU A 94 -10.69 0.19 -14.45
CA GLU A 94 -10.81 -1.20 -14.01
C GLU A 94 -9.46 -1.94 -14.09
N GLU A 95 -8.68 -1.72 -15.16
CA GLU A 95 -7.32 -2.25 -15.27
C GLU A 95 -6.40 -1.72 -14.17
N ASN A 96 -6.47 -0.42 -13.89
CA ASN A 96 -5.68 0.21 -12.83
C ASN A 96 -6.08 -0.31 -11.44
N ILE A 97 -7.36 -0.59 -11.20
CA ILE A 97 -7.84 -1.23 -9.96
C ILE A 97 -7.23 -2.62 -9.80
N ARG A 98 -7.31 -3.46 -10.84
CA ARG A 98 -6.71 -4.80 -10.84
C ARG A 98 -5.20 -4.72 -10.56
N TYR A 99 -4.51 -3.81 -11.23
CA TYR A 99 -3.08 -3.57 -11.03
C TYR A 99 -2.72 -3.25 -9.58
N TYR A 100 -3.42 -2.32 -8.93
CA TYR A 100 -3.15 -1.99 -7.52
C TYR A 100 -3.55 -3.12 -6.56
N GLN A 101 -4.60 -3.88 -6.87
CA GLN A 101 -4.99 -5.05 -6.09
C GLN A 101 -3.91 -6.13 -6.10
N GLU A 102 -3.35 -6.44 -7.27
CA GLU A 102 -2.25 -7.41 -7.43
C GLU A 102 -0.99 -6.96 -6.68
N LEU A 103 -0.61 -5.68 -6.80
CA LEU A 103 0.53 -5.12 -6.09
C LEU A 103 0.36 -5.16 -4.57
N GLU A 104 -0.84 -4.84 -4.07
CA GLU A 104 -1.16 -4.91 -2.65
C GLU A 104 -1.01 -6.35 -2.12
N GLN A 105 -1.54 -7.34 -2.86
CA GLN A 105 -1.44 -8.75 -2.50
C GLN A 105 0.02 -9.23 -2.51
N ALA A 106 0.79 -8.83 -3.51
CA ALA A 106 2.21 -9.15 -3.60
C ALA A 106 3.00 -8.58 -2.42
N ALA A 107 2.78 -7.30 -2.09
CA ALA A 107 3.43 -6.63 -0.95
C ALA A 107 3.05 -7.29 0.40
N LYS A 108 1.78 -7.67 0.58
CA LYS A 108 1.32 -8.43 1.76
C LYS A 108 2.03 -9.77 1.90
N LEU A 109 2.16 -10.51 0.80
CA LEU A 109 2.82 -11.80 0.80
C LEU A 109 4.32 -11.67 1.11
N GLU A 110 4.98 -10.66 0.56
CA GLU A 110 6.39 -10.39 0.80
C GLU A 110 6.66 -10.07 2.27
N LYS A 111 5.86 -9.18 2.88
CA LYS A 111 5.98 -8.89 4.32
C LYS A 111 5.77 -10.12 5.20
N LYS A 112 4.77 -10.96 4.89
CA LYS A 112 4.55 -12.21 5.63
C LYS A 112 5.76 -13.15 5.55
N LYS A 113 6.38 -13.26 4.37
CA LYS A 113 7.61 -14.04 4.18
C LYS A 113 8.77 -13.48 5.00
N GLN A 114 8.98 -12.16 4.98
CA GLN A 114 10.03 -11.49 5.75
C GLN A 114 9.86 -11.70 7.27
N GLN A 115 8.63 -11.55 7.77
CA GLN A 115 8.32 -11.81 9.19
C GLN A 115 8.55 -13.27 9.56
N GLN A 116 8.11 -14.22 8.73
CA GLN A 116 8.30 -15.64 8.98
C GLN A 116 9.80 -16.04 8.95
N PHE A 117 10.59 -15.44 8.06
CA PHE A 117 12.02 -15.68 7.97
C PHE A 117 12.76 -15.14 9.21
N SER A 118 12.49 -13.88 9.60
CA SER A 118 13.07 -13.27 10.80
C SER A 118 12.75 -14.07 12.07
N SER A 119 11.50 -14.53 12.24
CA SER A 119 11.14 -15.37 13.38
C SER A 119 11.83 -16.74 13.38
N LYS A 120 12.10 -17.32 12.19
CA LYS A 120 12.85 -18.59 12.11
C LYS A 120 14.32 -18.40 12.46
N GLU A 121 14.95 -17.33 11.99
CA GLU A 121 16.35 -17.01 12.32
C GLU A 121 16.54 -16.78 13.82
N GLU A 122 15.62 -16.05 14.46
CA GLU A 122 15.65 -15.80 15.90
C GLU A 122 15.55 -17.10 16.71
N VAL A 123 14.65 -18.02 16.31
CA VAL A 123 14.53 -19.35 16.93
C VAL A 123 15.80 -20.18 16.73
N THR A 124 16.39 -20.16 15.53
CA THR A 124 17.65 -20.87 15.26
C THR A 124 18.80 -20.33 16.12
N LEU A 125 18.89 -19.00 16.27
CA LEU A 125 19.93 -18.37 17.09
C LEU A 125 19.79 -18.73 18.57
N ILE A 126 18.56 -18.68 19.11
CA ILE A 126 18.26 -19.08 20.49
C ILE A 126 18.64 -20.55 20.73
N ASN A 127 18.27 -21.44 19.80
CA ASN A 127 18.61 -22.87 19.92
C ASN A 127 20.13 -23.11 19.90
N SER A 128 20.87 -22.38 19.05
CA SER A 128 22.33 -22.46 19.00
C SER A 128 22.98 -22.00 20.32
N LEU A 129 22.50 -20.91 20.92
CA LEU A 129 23.01 -20.41 22.21
C LEU A 129 22.73 -21.38 23.36
N ASN A 130 21.55 -22.02 23.36
CA ASN A 130 21.22 -23.01 24.38
C ASN A 130 22.08 -24.28 24.26
N SER A 131 22.42 -24.71 23.03
CA SER A 131 23.31 -25.86 22.83
C SER A 131 24.76 -25.61 23.26
N SER A 132 25.27 -24.38 23.15
CA SER A 132 26.64 -24.05 23.60
C SER A 132 26.72 -23.88 25.12
N ALA A 133 25.66 -23.40 25.77
CA ALA A 133 25.58 -23.34 27.23
C ALA A 133 25.58 -24.75 27.87
N ALA A 134 24.80 -25.68 27.30
CA ALA A 134 24.72 -27.06 27.80
C ALA A 134 26.06 -27.81 27.74
N ALA A 135 26.91 -27.53 26.75
CA ALA A 135 28.23 -28.15 26.63
C ALA A 135 29.26 -27.65 27.67
N SER A 136 29.00 -26.52 28.33
CA SER A 136 29.91 -25.93 29.33
C SER A 136 29.66 -26.37 30.78
N ASP A 137 28.49 -26.95 31.06
CA ASP A 137 28.14 -27.48 32.38
C ASP A 137 28.64 -28.93 32.59
N ASP A 138 28.70 -29.74 31.53
CA ASP A 138 29.21 -31.14 31.60
C ASP A 138 30.72 -31.24 31.91
N GLU A 139 31.53 -30.22 31.59
CA GLU A 139 32.98 -30.23 31.90
C GLU A 139 33.28 -29.93 33.38
N ARG A 140 32.31 -29.41 34.16
CA ARG A 140 32.53 -29.08 35.59
C ARG A 140 32.26 -30.24 36.54
N GLU A 141 31.49 -31.24 36.14
CA GLU A 141 31.18 -32.40 37.01
C GLU A 141 32.24 -33.51 36.98
N ASN A 142 33.16 -33.52 36.00
CA ASN A 142 34.15 -34.61 35.83
C ASN A 142 35.52 -34.36 36.45
N ASN A 143 35.69 -33.28 37.24
CA ASN A 143 36.99 -32.84 37.78
C ASN A 143 37.06 -32.85 39.32
N ASN A 144 36.22 -33.64 40.00
CA ASN A 144 36.22 -33.77 41.46
C ASN A 144 36.35 -35.23 41.92
#